data_AF-B9K770-F1
#
_entry.id   AF-B9K770-F1
#
_cell.length_a   1.000
_cell.length_b   1.000
_cell.length_c   1.000
_cell.angle_alpha   90.00
_cell.angle_beta   90.00
_cell.angle_gamma   90.00
#
_symmetry.space_group_name_H-M   'P 1'
#
loop_
_entity.id
_entity.type
_entity.pdbx_description
1 polymer ?
#
loop_
_entity_poly.entity_id
_entity_poly.type
_entity_poly.pdbx_seq_one_letter_code
_entity_poly.pdbx_strand_id
1 'polypeptide(L)'
;MKLGHTILKLFPGEVLGPTFVKAMKGPFPNVKFVPTGGVNLDNVCEWFKAGVLAVGVGSALVKGTPDEVKEKARAFVEKIRGCTE
;
A
#
# COMPACT_ATOMS: atom_id res chain seq x y z
N MET A 1 -21.90 0.00 -6.07
CA MET A 1 -21.34 -0.81 -4.95
C MET A 1 -22.29 -1.95 -4.65
N LYS A 2 -22.13 -3.10 -5.30
CA LYS A 2 -23.19 -4.14 -5.34
C LYS A 2 -23.23 -5.04 -4.10
N LEU A 3 -22.07 -5.32 -3.48
CA LEU A 3 -21.94 -6.18 -2.30
C LEU A 3 -21.52 -5.40 -1.03
N GLY A 4 -21.57 -4.06 -1.07
CA GLY A 4 -21.25 -3.21 0.09
C GLY A 4 -19.77 -3.00 0.41
N HIS A 5 -18.82 -3.63 -0.28
CA HIS A 5 -17.38 -3.47 0.01
C HIS A 5 -16.83 -2.11 -0.45
N THR A 6 -16.43 -1.27 0.50
CA THR A 6 -15.80 0.05 0.26
C THR A 6 -14.28 0.04 0.41
N ILE A 7 -13.71 -1.01 1.01
CA ILE A 7 -12.27 -1.18 1.18
C ILE A 7 -11.85 -2.40 0.37
N LEU A 8 -10.99 -2.20 -0.62
CA LEU A 8 -10.62 -3.23 -1.59
C LEU A 8 -9.12 -3.46 -1.60
N LYS A 9 -8.72 -4.73 -1.69
CA LYS A 9 -7.35 -5.10 -2.06
C LYS A 9 -7.12 -4.72 -3.52
N LEU A 10 -6.05 -3.98 -3.79
CA LEU A 10 -5.61 -3.68 -5.16
C LEU A 10 -4.42 -4.59 -5.50
N PHE A 11 -4.60 -5.52 -6.45
CA PHE A 11 -3.60 -6.54 -6.76
C PHE A 11 -3.65 -6.91 -8.26
N PRO A 12 -2.49 -7.09 -8.93
CA PRO A 12 -1.13 -6.81 -8.45
C PRO A 12 -0.82 -5.30 -8.47
N GLY A 13 -0.36 -4.77 -7.33
CA GLY A 13 -0.13 -3.34 -7.13
C GLY A 13 0.90 -2.75 -8.09
N GLU A 14 2.00 -3.44 -8.35
CA GLU A 14 3.06 -2.98 -9.26
C GLU A 14 2.61 -2.75 -10.70
N VAL A 15 1.61 -3.50 -11.17
CA VAL A 15 1.10 -3.38 -12.55
C VAL A 15 0.17 -2.18 -12.67
N LEU A 16 -0.72 -1.98 -11.69
CA LEU A 16 -1.73 -0.92 -11.71
C LEU A 16 -1.17 0.42 -11.23
N GLY A 17 -0.25 0.37 -10.28
CA GLY A 17 0.47 1.53 -9.74
C GLY A 17 -0.39 2.53 -8.94
N PRO A 18 0.26 3.53 -8.32
CA PRO A 18 -0.44 4.60 -7.60
C PRO A 18 -1.35 5.46 -8.50
N THR A 19 -1.08 5.51 -9.81
CA THR A 19 -1.90 6.22 -10.80
C THR A 19 -3.31 5.65 -10.90
N PHE A 20 -3.47 4.33 -10.80
CA PHE A 20 -4.79 3.69 -10.77
C PHE A 20 -5.62 4.17 -9.57
N VAL A 21 -5.00 4.24 -8.38
CA VAL A 21 -5.67 4.74 -7.16
C VAL A 21 -6.19 6.16 -7.37
N LYS A 22 -5.37 7.05 -7.95
CA LYS A 22 -5.79 8.43 -8.27
C LYS A 22 -6.94 8.45 -9.27
N ALA A 23 -6.87 7.66 -10.34
CA ALA A 23 -7.91 7.60 -11.36
C ALA A 23 -9.26 7.12 -10.81
N MET A 24 -9.26 6.21 -9.84
CA MET A 24 -10.48 5.68 -9.24
C MET A 24 -11.20 6.68 -8.31
N LYS A 25 -10.51 7.70 -7.78
CA LYS A 25 -11.13 8.69 -6.88
C LYS A 25 -12.25 9.50 -7.54
N GLY A 26 -12.19 9.71 -8.86
CA GLY A 26 -13.24 10.40 -9.61
C GLY A 26 -14.56 9.60 -9.65
N PRO A 27 -14.58 8.41 -10.27
CA PRO A 27 -15.79 7.60 -10.38
C PRO A 27 -16.20 6.89 -9.08
N PHE A 28 -15.26 6.65 -8.16
CA PHE A 28 -15.49 5.88 -6.92
C PHE A 28 -14.90 6.58 -5.68
N PRO A 29 -15.39 7.79 -5.31
CA PRO A 29 -14.80 8.60 -4.24
C PRO A 29 -14.84 7.94 -2.85
N ASN A 30 -15.79 7.02 -2.63
CA ASN A 30 -15.97 6.31 -1.36
C ASN A 30 -15.14 5.02 -1.27
N VAL A 31 -14.44 4.62 -2.34
CA VAL A 31 -13.63 3.41 -2.36
C VAL A 31 -12.22 3.73 -1.85
N LYS A 32 -11.74 2.89 -0.93
CA LYS A 32 -10.39 2.93 -0.39
C LYS A 32 -9.63 1.68 -0.81
N PHE A 33 -8.36 1.83 -1.14
CA PHE A 33 -7.52 0.72 -1.57
C PHE A 33 -6.48 0.32 -0.53
N VAL A 34 -6.18 -0.98 -0.51
CA VAL A 34 -5.01 -1.57 0.14
C VAL A 34 -4.19 -2.27 -0.96
N PRO A 35 -3.26 -1.58 -1.66
CA PRO A 35 -2.40 -2.19 -2.66
C PRO A 35 -1.52 -3.29 -2.07
N THR A 36 -1.32 -4.35 -2.83
CA THR A 36 -0.43 -5.47 -2.50
C THR A 36 0.26 -5.95 -3.76
N GLY A 37 1.55 -6.32 -3.66
CA GLY A 37 2.39 -6.71 -4.79
C GLY A 37 3.28 -5.54 -5.25
N GLY A 38 4.60 -5.73 -5.15
CA GLY A 38 5.63 -4.74 -5.48
C GLY A 38 5.72 -3.50 -4.57
N VAL A 39 5.04 -3.49 -3.41
CA VAL A 39 5.24 -2.44 -2.39
C VAL A 39 6.59 -2.65 -1.69
N ASN A 40 7.41 -1.60 -1.59
CA ASN A 40 8.73 -1.60 -0.94
C ASN A 40 9.02 -0.25 -0.26
N LEU A 41 10.17 -0.10 0.41
CA LEU A 41 10.54 1.14 1.14
C LEU A 41 10.72 2.35 0.22
N ASP A 42 11.04 2.14 -1.06
CA ASP A 42 11.27 3.22 -2.02
C ASP A 42 9.95 3.83 -2.50
N ASN A 43 8.92 3.00 -2.67
CA ASN A 43 7.64 3.41 -3.25
C ASN A 43 6.47 3.52 -2.25
N VAL A 44 6.63 3.07 -1.00
CA VAL A 44 5.53 3.06 -0.02
C VAL A 44 4.88 4.43 0.16
N CYS A 45 5.67 5.50 0.17
CA CYS A 45 5.15 6.86 0.31
C CYS A 45 4.38 7.35 -0.93
N GLU A 46 4.69 6.83 -2.12
CA GLU A 46 3.94 7.16 -3.34
C GLU A 46 2.51 6.61 -3.29
N TRP A 47 2.34 5.41 -2.71
CA TRP A 47 1.04 4.82 -2.46
C TRP A 47 0.21 5.68 -1.50
N PHE A 48 0.78 6.11 -0.37
CA PHE A 48 0.09 6.98 0.58
C PHE A 48 -0.24 8.35 -0.03
N LYS A 49 0.67 8.96 -0.79
CA LYS A 49 0.40 10.20 -1.55
C LYS A 49 -0.73 10.04 -2.59
N ALA A 50 -0.93 8.84 -3.15
CA ALA A 50 -2.08 8.56 -4.02
C ALA A 50 -3.41 8.44 -3.24
N GLY A 51 -3.35 8.28 -1.92
CA GLY A 51 -4.48 8.22 -1.00
C GLY A 51 -5.02 6.82 -0.77
N VAL A 52 -4.13 5.83 -0.65
CA VAL A 52 -4.49 4.50 -0.17
C VAL A 52 -4.81 4.54 1.33
N LEU A 53 -5.59 3.56 1.81
CA LEU A 53 -5.89 3.41 3.23
C LEU A 53 -4.74 2.77 4.00
N ALA A 54 -4.12 1.77 3.40
CA ALA A 54 -3.02 1.00 3.95
C ALA A 54 -2.24 0.36 2.80
N VAL A 55 -1.16 -0.35 3.09
CA VAL A 55 -0.43 -1.16 2.11
C VAL A 55 -0.24 -2.59 2.62
N GLY A 56 -0.29 -3.56 1.71
CA GLY A 56 0.11 -4.94 1.98
C GLY A 56 1.51 -5.20 1.44
N VAL A 57 2.45 -5.51 2.33
CA VAL A 57 3.86 -5.73 1.97
C VAL A 57 4.21 -7.21 2.09
N GLY A 58 4.68 -7.80 0.98
CA GLY A 58 5.07 -9.21 0.89
C GLY A 58 6.56 -9.42 1.14
N SER A 59 7.26 -10.00 0.16
CA SER A 59 8.67 -10.37 0.24
C SER A 59 9.60 -9.25 0.71
N ALA A 60 9.30 -7.98 0.38
CA ALA A 60 10.06 -6.82 0.84
C ALA A 60 10.07 -6.66 2.38
N LEU A 61 9.06 -7.18 3.08
CA LEU A 61 8.96 -7.18 4.54
C LEU A 61 9.32 -8.55 5.14
N VAL A 62 8.71 -9.64 4.64
CA VAL A 62 8.70 -10.93 5.35
C VAL A 62 9.79 -11.92 4.93
N LYS A 63 10.58 -11.63 3.89
CA LYS A 63 11.67 -12.52 3.47
C LYS A 63 12.93 -12.22 4.29
N GLY A 64 13.51 -13.24 4.92
CA GLY A 64 14.73 -13.12 5.72
C GLY A 64 14.65 -13.90 7.03
N THR A 65 15.67 -13.76 7.88
CA THR A 65 15.63 -14.27 9.26
C THR A 65 14.65 -13.45 10.12
N PRO A 66 14.18 -13.97 11.26
CA PRO A 66 13.30 -13.20 12.15
C PRO A 66 13.85 -11.82 12.57
N ASP A 67 15.17 -11.70 12.76
CA ASP A 67 15.80 -10.43 13.11
C ASP A 67 15.86 -9.46 11.91
N GLU A 68 16.15 -9.96 10.71
CA GLU A 68 16.06 -9.14 9.49
C GLU A 68 14.63 -8.64 9.25
N VAL A 69 13.62 -9.48 9.46
CA VAL A 69 12.21 -9.12 9.32
C VAL A 69 11.80 -8.09 10.37
N LYS A 70 12.32 -8.19 11.61
CA LYS A 70 12.09 -7.19 12.66
C LYS A 70 12.62 -5.82 12.26
N GLU A 71 13.83 -5.75 11.73
CA GLU A 71 14.42 -4.48 11.26
C GLU A 71 13.68 -3.92 10.05
N LYS A 72 13.28 -4.77 9.09
CA LYS A 72 12.40 -4.36 7.97
C LYS A 72 11.07 -3.79 8.47
N ALA A 73 10.42 -4.46 9.42
CA ALA A 73 9.16 -4.00 9.98
C ALA A 73 9.28 -2.61 10.61
N ARG A 74 10.35 -2.36 11.38
CA ARG A 74 10.66 -1.04 11.94
C ARG A 74 10.85 0.00 10.85
N ALA A 75 11.66 -0.31 9.83
CA ALA A 75 11.92 0.59 8.71
C ALA A 75 10.63 0.96 7.94
N PHE A 76 9.72 0.00 7.71
CA PHE A 76 8.43 0.30 7.08
C PHE A 76 7.56 1.23 7.95
N VAL A 77 7.47 0.95 9.26
CA VAL A 77 6.68 1.79 10.17
C VAL A 77 7.22 3.22 10.21
N GLU A 78 8.54 3.38 10.34
CA GLU A 78 9.20 4.69 10.35
C GLU A 78 8.97 5.43 9.03
N LYS A 79 9.20 4.76 7.89
CA LYS A 79 9.00 5.34 6.56
C LYS A 79 7.56 5.80 6.34
N ILE A 80 6.59 5.01 6.75
CA ILE A 80 5.16 5.34 6.61
C ILE A 80 4.80 6.54 7.48
N ARG A 81 5.20 6.56 8.76
CA ARG A 81 4.95 7.71 9.65
C ARG A 81 5.43 9.01 9.02
N GLY A 82 6.66 9.03 8.50
CA GLY A 82 7.25 10.21 7.86
C GLY A 82 6.59 10.68 6.56
N CYS A 83 5.59 9.97 6.02
CA CYS A 83 4.84 10.42 4.83
C CYS A 83 3.32 10.32 4.95
N THR A 84 2.80 10.00 6.15
CA THR A 84 1.38 10.04 6.48
C THR A 84 1.03 11.06 7.57
N GLU A 85 2.04 11.56 8.28
CA GLU A 85 1.96 12.80 9.06
C GLU A 85 1.99 14.03 8.14
#